data_AF-A0A7Y2ANR3-F1
#
_entry.id   AF-A0A7Y2ANR3-F1
#
_cell.length_a   1.000
_cell.length_b   1.000
_cell.length_c   1.000
_cell.angle_alpha   90.00
_cell.angle_beta   90.00
_cell.angle_gamma   90.00
#
_symmetry.space_group_name_H-M   'P 1'
#
loop_
_entity.id
_entity.type
_entity.pdbx_description
1 polymer ?
#
loop_
_entity_poly.entity_id
_entity_poly.type
_entity_poly.pdbx_seq_one_letter_code
_entity_poly.pdbx_strand_id
1 'polypeptide(L)'
;MRLIQRRSIVCILQVLCGFVVTLAVTNRGWTAEKPVSFVNDVVPMLTKAGCNSGLCHAKAGNGQNGFELSLLGFEPQEDYEHMAREGRARRLFPAAPDRSLLLLKASGKVAHGGGIRLPPESDGYQLLRRWIQQGTPFHGESDPDLVSIEVQPPRGTLNKDSQRELKTIARYSDDSTRDITALALYESNDIGMATVTGEGLVTALDVPGKFAVMIRYQAEAAVFTGSIPLGAPVEDMPASNNFIDDLVFSNLKELGIPPSPVADDATFLRRVTLDIAGRLPTSEETSEFLSDEGFDKRNELIDRLLS
;
A
#
# COMPACT_ATOMS: atom_id res chain seq x y z
N MET A 1 -18.71 -102.68 16.16
CA MET A 1 -19.19 -103.10 17.50
C MET A 1 -18.22 -102.55 18.53
N ARG A 2 -18.73 -101.66 19.41
CA ARG A 2 -18.21 -101.04 20.68
C ARG A 2 -16.93 -101.67 21.28
N LEU A 3 -15.98 -100.97 21.95
CA LEU A 3 -15.97 -100.03 23.09
C LEU A 3 -14.52 -99.45 23.21
N ILE A 4 -14.24 -98.15 23.48
CA ILE A 4 -14.11 -97.44 24.79
C ILE A 4 -12.91 -97.99 25.62
N GLN A 5 -11.90 -97.26 26.17
CA GLN A 5 -11.71 -95.89 26.68
C GLN A 5 -10.22 -95.68 27.09
N ARG A 6 -9.74 -94.41 27.19
CA ARG A 6 -9.09 -93.73 28.36
C ARG A 6 -8.23 -92.54 27.90
N ARG A 7 -8.63 -91.29 28.24
CA ARG A 7 -8.04 -90.38 29.29
C ARG A 7 -6.63 -89.88 28.89
N SER A 8 -6.28 -88.59 28.82
CA SER A 8 -6.59 -87.43 29.67
C SER A 8 -6.25 -86.09 28.95
N ILE A 9 -6.60 -85.00 29.64
CA ILE A 9 -6.82 -83.61 29.24
C ILE A 9 -5.62 -82.70 29.59
N VAL A 10 -5.38 -81.67 28.74
CA VAL A 10 -4.78 -80.33 28.99
C VAL A 10 -3.25 -80.17 29.17
N CYS A 11 -2.60 -79.37 28.30
CA CYS A 11 -2.20 -77.99 28.65
C CYS A 11 -1.80 -77.16 27.41
N ILE A 12 -2.13 -75.88 27.46
CA ILE A 12 -2.08 -74.87 26.40
C ILE A 12 -0.68 -74.26 26.32
N LEU A 13 -0.15 -74.07 25.09
CA LEU A 13 0.90 -73.08 24.82
C LEU A 13 0.53 -72.30 23.54
N GLN A 14 -0.08 -71.12 23.72
CA GLN A 14 -0.29 -70.16 22.64
C GLN A 14 1.03 -69.40 22.39
N VAL A 15 1.53 -69.48 21.15
CA VAL A 15 2.65 -68.66 20.67
C VAL A 15 2.08 -67.29 20.28
N LEU A 16 2.36 -66.27 21.11
CA LEU A 16 2.10 -64.87 20.79
C LEU A 16 3.22 -64.33 19.91
N CYS A 17 2.93 -64.15 18.62
CA CYS A 17 3.80 -63.43 17.69
C CYS A 17 3.61 -61.93 17.92
N GLY A 18 4.59 -61.29 18.57
CA GLY A 18 4.59 -59.86 18.83
C GLY A 18 4.91 -59.07 17.56
N PHE A 19 3.92 -58.41 16.98
CA PHE A 19 4.13 -57.35 16.01
C PHE A 19 4.53 -56.07 16.76
N VAL A 20 5.81 -55.71 16.69
CA VAL A 20 6.26 -54.38 17.15
C VAL A 20 5.89 -53.39 16.06
N VAL A 21 4.77 -52.68 16.26
CA VAL A 21 4.43 -51.50 15.47
C VAL A 21 5.26 -50.35 16.01
N THR A 22 6.32 -49.99 15.30
CA THR A 22 7.03 -48.73 15.53
C THR A 22 6.10 -47.59 15.11
N LEU A 23 5.35 -47.01 16.06
CA LEU A 23 4.72 -45.71 15.84
C LEU A 23 5.85 -44.70 15.63
N ALA A 24 6.06 -44.31 14.38
CA ALA A 24 6.77 -43.08 14.08
C ALA A 24 5.93 -41.93 14.64
N VAL A 25 6.24 -41.51 15.86
CA VAL A 25 5.84 -40.20 16.36
C VAL A 25 6.53 -39.21 15.45
N THR A 26 5.81 -38.70 14.45
CA THR A 26 6.20 -37.48 13.78
C THR A 26 6.13 -36.41 14.86
N ASN A 27 7.29 -36.11 15.44
CA ASN A 27 7.48 -34.91 16.20
C ASN A 27 7.16 -33.80 15.18
N ARG A 28 5.93 -33.26 15.22
CA ARG A 28 5.62 -31.99 14.59
C ARG A 28 6.54 -31.01 15.31
N GLY A 29 7.73 -30.84 14.76
CA GLY A 29 8.66 -29.81 15.19
C GLY A 29 7.83 -28.55 15.29
N TRP A 30 7.82 -27.96 16.46
CA TRP A 30 7.33 -26.61 16.63
C TRP A 30 8.20 -25.77 15.71
N THR A 31 7.70 -25.42 14.52
CA THR A 31 8.36 -24.40 13.72
C THR A 31 8.28 -23.15 14.58
N ALA A 32 9.42 -22.74 15.14
CA ALA A 32 9.50 -21.51 15.91
C ALA A 32 8.86 -20.41 15.06
N GLU A 33 7.79 -19.82 15.57
CA GLU A 33 7.05 -18.81 14.85
C GLU A 33 8.00 -17.64 14.55
N LYS A 34 7.99 -17.11 13.33
CA LYS A 34 8.92 -16.05 12.93
C LYS A 34 8.84 -14.89 13.95
N PRO A 35 9.97 -14.41 14.47
CA PRO A 35 9.99 -13.23 15.34
C PRO A 35 9.31 -12.06 14.64
N VAL A 36 8.43 -11.37 15.36
CA VAL A 36 7.79 -10.14 14.89
C VAL A 36 8.71 -8.98 15.21
N SER A 37 9.09 -8.22 14.18
CA SER A 37 9.92 -7.03 14.32
C SER A 37 9.03 -5.83 14.72
N PHE A 38 9.44 -5.06 15.73
CA PHE A 38 8.70 -3.84 16.03
C PHE A 38 8.76 -2.86 14.86
N VAL A 39 9.95 -2.65 14.30
CA VAL A 39 10.20 -1.69 13.23
C VAL A 39 9.66 -2.19 11.89
N ASN A 40 9.92 -3.45 11.53
CA ASN A 40 9.54 -3.99 10.23
C ASN A 40 8.13 -4.60 10.17
N ASP A 41 7.40 -4.69 11.29
CA ASP A 41 6.04 -5.23 11.28
C ASP A 41 5.03 -4.34 12.03
N VAL A 42 5.33 -4.02 13.28
CA VAL A 42 4.37 -3.32 14.17
C VAL A 42 4.18 -1.87 13.73
N VAL A 43 5.27 -1.13 13.49
CA VAL A 43 5.21 0.28 13.09
C VAL A 43 4.43 0.47 11.78
N PRO A 44 4.73 -0.23 10.67
CA PRO A 44 3.94 -0.13 9.44
C PRO A 44 2.47 -0.46 9.63
N MET A 45 2.17 -1.49 10.44
CA MET A 45 0.79 -1.87 10.74
C MET A 45 0.05 -0.76 11.52
N LEU A 46 0.70 -0.11 12.49
CA LEU A 46 0.12 1.04 13.20
C LEU A 46 -0.13 2.21 12.26
N THR A 47 0.78 2.47 11.31
CA THR A 47 0.59 3.47 10.25
C THR A 47 -0.59 3.14 9.37
N LYS A 48 -0.67 1.90 8.89
CA LYS A 48 -1.80 1.42 8.07
C LYS A 48 -3.14 1.51 8.81
N ALA A 49 -3.16 1.24 10.11
CA ALA A 49 -4.35 1.39 10.95
C ALA A 49 -4.68 2.86 11.30
N GLY A 50 -3.81 3.80 10.95
CA GLY A 50 -3.95 5.24 11.25
C GLY A 50 -3.69 5.62 12.71
N CYS A 51 -3.11 4.71 13.51
CA CYS A 51 -2.89 4.91 14.94
C CYS A 51 -1.91 6.05 15.23
N ASN A 52 -0.86 6.17 14.43
CA ASN A 52 0.20 7.18 14.52
C ASN A 52 0.00 8.33 13.51
N SER A 53 -1.25 8.62 13.15
CA SER A 53 -1.61 9.82 12.38
C SER A 53 -1.70 11.06 13.28
N GLY A 54 -1.53 12.25 12.69
CA GLY A 54 -1.58 13.54 13.42
C GLY A 54 -2.92 13.84 14.11
N LEU A 55 -4.00 13.16 13.71
CA LEU A 55 -5.32 13.24 14.37
C LEU A 55 -5.48 12.24 15.53
N CYS A 56 -4.56 11.27 15.67
CA CYS A 56 -4.60 10.18 16.64
C CYS A 56 -3.44 10.30 17.64
N HIS A 57 -2.62 9.27 17.82
CA HIS A 57 -1.56 9.25 18.84
C HIS A 57 -0.30 10.02 18.45
N ALA A 58 -0.19 10.47 17.19
CA ALA A 58 0.82 11.44 16.77
C ALA A 58 0.33 12.88 16.76
N LYS A 59 -0.69 13.17 17.59
CA LYS A 59 -1.18 14.52 17.81
C LYS A 59 -0.09 15.36 18.47
N ALA A 60 0.20 16.51 17.88
CA ALA A 60 1.14 17.47 18.43
C ALA A 60 0.78 17.87 19.87
N GLY A 61 1.78 17.91 20.75
CA GLY A 61 1.62 18.30 22.16
C GLY A 61 1.29 17.15 23.11
N ASN A 62 2.00 16.02 22.99
CA ASN A 62 1.97 14.84 23.88
C ASN A 62 0.94 13.74 23.52
N GLY A 63 0.66 13.52 22.24
CA GLY A 63 -0.21 12.44 21.77
C GLY A 63 -1.66 12.51 22.28
N GLN A 64 -2.23 11.37 22.66
CA GLN A 64 -3.59 11.29 23.21
C GLN A 64 -3.66 10.55 24.54
N ASN A 65 -4.19 11.22 25.57
CA ASN A 65 -4.40 10.67 26.91
C ASN A 65 -3.12 10.06 27.51
N GLY A 66 -1.97 10.71 27.26
CA GLY A 66 -0.66 10.27 27.72
C GLY A 66 -0.12 9.03 27.01
N PHE A 67 -0.64 8.69 25.83
CA PHE A 67 -0.03 7.74 24.90
C PHE A 67 0.30 8.45 23.59
N GLU A 68 1.60 8.46 23.29
CA GLU A 68 2.20 9.20 22.19
C GLU A 68 2.90 8.23 21.24
N LEU A 69 2.79 8.53 19.95
CA LEU A 69 3.52 7.89 18.88
C LEU A 69 4.04 9.00 17.96
N SER A 70 5.21 8.82 17.39
CA SER A 70 5.75 9.65 16.34
C SER A 70 4.86 9.64 15.10
N LEU A 71 4.82 10.76 14.37
CA LEU A 71 4.02 10.88 13.16
C LEU A 71 4.44 9.82 12.15
N LEU A 72 3.50 9.01 11.66
CA LEU A 72 3.73 7.93 10.68
C LEU A 72 4.81 6.91 11.09
N GLY A 73 5.26 6.89 12.35
CA GLY A 73 6.29 6.00 12.84
C GLY A 73 7.73 6.44 12.52
N PHE A 74 7.98 7.74 12.37
CA PHE A 74 9.32 8.28 12.07
C PHE A 74 10.38 8.02 13.14
N GLU A 75 9.98 7.82 14.41
CA GLU A 75 10.89 7.53 15.53
C GLU A 75 10.53 6.19 16.21
N PRO A 76 10.86 5.03 15.61
CA PRO A 76 10.43 3.73 16.13
C PRO A 76 10.91 3.44 17.56
N GLN A 77 12.09 3.93 17.95
CA GLN A 77 12.59 3.77 19.31
C GLN A 77 11.68 4.46 20.33
N GLU A 78 11.29 5.72 20.07
CA GLU A 78 10.39 6.46 20.95
C GLU A 78 9.00 5.81 21.00
N ASP A 79 8.46 5.41 19.84
CA ASP A 79 7.19 4.68 19.73
C ASP A 79 7.18 3.43 20.61
N TYR A 80 8.26 2.65 20.57
CA TYR A 80 8.43 1.46 21.38
C TYR A 80 8.45 1.78 22.87
N GLU A 81 9.18 2.82 23.27
CA GLU A 81 9.26 3.23 24.68
C GLU A 81 7.89 3.67 25.23
N HIS A 82 7.16 4.49 24.47
CA HIS A 82 5.79 4.91 24.83
C HIS A 82 4.81 3.73 24.93
N MET A 83 4.98 2.72 24.07
CA MET A 83 4.08 1.57 24.01
C MET A 83 4.40 0.50 25.05
N ALA A 84 5.68 0.12 25.17
CA ALA A 84 6.13 -1.03 25.94
C ALA A 84 6.65 -0.68 27.35
N ARG A 85 7.21 0.51 27.56
CA ARG A 85 7.88 0.87 28.83
C ARG A 85 7.10 1.87 29.67
N GLU A 86 6.55 2.89 29.04
CA GLU A 86 5.86 3.96 29.76
C GLU A 86 4.63 3.50 30.55
N GLY A 87 4.26 4.31 31.55
CA GLY A 87 3.14 3.98 32.44
C GLY A 87 3.36 2.68 33.22
N ARG A 88 4.62 2.30 33.47
CA ARG A 88 5.02 1.05 34.12
C ARG A 88 4.60 -0.19 33.33
N ALA A 89 4.78 -0.15 32.00
CA ALA A 89 4.41 -1.21 31.06
C ALA A 89 2.93 -1.66 31.14
N ARG A 90 2.03 -0.81 31.66
CA ARG A 90 0.62 -1.16 31.90
C ARG A 90 -0.21 -1.37 30.62
N ARG A 91 0.35 -1.05 29.45
CA ARG A 91 -0.35 -1.09 28.16
C ARG A 91 -0.32 -2.47 27.52
N LEU A 92 0.73 -3.25 27.80
CA LEU A 92 1.01 -4.54 27.21
C LEU A 92 1.08 -5.59 28.30
N PHE A 93 0.44 -6.75 28.09
CA PHE A 93 0.47 -7.84 29.04
C PHE A 93 0.85 -9.15 28.33
N PRO A 94 2.15 -9.44 28.17
CA PRO A 94 2.64 -10.63 27.44
C PRO A 94 2.06 -11.95 27.92
N ALA A 95 1.83 -12.10 29.23
CA ALA A 95 1.26 -13.32 29.81
C ALA A 95 -0.22 -13.55 29.43
N ALA A 96 -0.95 -12.50 29.03
CA ALA A 96 -2.29 -12.62 28.48
C ALA A 96 -2.51 -11.51 27.43
N PRO A 97 -1.99 -11.68 26.20
CA PRO A 97 -1.93 -10.62 25.19
C PRO A 97 -3.28 -9.96 24.95
N ASP A 98 -4.35 -10.74 24.87
CA ASP A 98 -5.73 -10.25 24.64
C ASP A 98 -6.28 -9.35 25.77
N ARG A 99 -5.60 -9.27 26.92
CA ARG A 99 -5.91 -8.35 28.03
C ARG A 99 -5.09 -7.06 27.99
N SER A 100 -4.16 -6.93 27.04
CA SER A 100 -3.37 -5.71 26.84
C SER A 100 -4.29 -4.56 26.48
N LEU A 101 -4.16 -3.43 27.18
CA LEU A 101 -4.98 -2.24 26.95
C LEU A 101 -4.91 -1.79 25.49
N LEU A 102 -3.74 -1.93 24.86
CA LEU A 102 -3.54 -1.62 23.45
C LEU A 102 -4.50 -2.40 22.54
N LEU A 103 -4.54 -3.73 22.66
CA LEU A 103 -5.45 -4.59 21.88
C LEU A 103 -6.91 -4.36 22.23
N LEU A 104 -7.21 -4.16 23.52
CA LEU A 104 -8.58 -3.89 23.98
C LEU A 104 -9.14 -2.58 23.39
N LYS A 105 -8.32 -1.52 23.30
CA LYS A 105 -8.71 -0.23 22.70
C LYS A 105 -8.79 -0.33 21.19
N ALA A 106 -7.78 -0.92 20.54
CA ALA A 106 -7.72 -1.03 19.08
C ALA A 106 -8.88 -1.87 18.50
N SER A 107 -9.33 -2.90 19.22
CA SER A 107 -10.46 -3.77 18.82
C SER A 107 -11.83 -3.27 19.26
N GLY A 108 -11.90 -2.18 20.04
CA GLY A 108 -13.17 -1.66 20.57
C GLY A 108 -13.76 -2.46 21.75
N LYS A 109 -13.06 -3.48 22.29
CA LYS A 109 -13.46 -4.18 23.52
C LYS A 109 -13.50 -3.23 24.73
N VAL A 110 -12.74 -2.15 24.69
CA VAL A 110 -12.83 -1.00 25.59
C VAL A 110 -13.01 0.26 24.74
N ALA A 111 -13.89 1.16 25.19
CA ALA A 111 -14.19 2.41 24.49
C ALA A 111 -12.91 3.18 24.09
N HIS A 112 -12.79 3.52 22.82
CA HIS A 112 -11.65 4.21 22.23
C HIS A 112 -12.16 5.34 21.33
N GLY A 113 -11.72 6.57 21.58
CA GLY A 113 -12.19 7.75 20.84
C GLY A 113 -11.87 7.70 19.35
N GLY A 114 -10.82 6.98 18.95
CA GLY A 114 -10.46 6.75 17.55
C GLY A 114 -11.31 5.70 16.83
N GLY A 115 -12.26 5.06 17.51
CA GLY A 115 -13.06 3.95 16.96
C GLY A 115 -12.31 2.61 16.94
N ILE A 116 -12.88 1.64 16.23
CA ILE A 116 -12.25 0.33 15.99
C ILE A 116 -11.20 0.50 14.88
N ARG A 117 -9.95 0.15 15.19
CA ARG A 117 -8.81 0.24 14.26
C ARG A 117 -8.27 -1.12 13.86
N LEU A 118 -8.30 -2.08 14.78
CA LEU A 118 -7.84 -3.45 14.58
C LEU A 118 -8.89 -4.42 15.13
N PRO A 119 -9.89 -4.80 14.32
CA PRO A 119 -10.83 -5.85 14.69
C PRO A 119 -10.10 -7.15 15.07
N PRO A 120 -10.61 -7.96 16.02
CA PRO A 120 -9.92 -9.18 16.47
C PRO A 120 -9.56 -10.18 15.36
N GLU A 121 -10.35 -10.21 14.29
CA GLU A 121 -10.19 -11.05 13.10
C GLU A 121 -9.17 -10.51 12.09
N SER A 122 -8.71 -9.26 12.25
CA SER A 122 -7.77 -8.63 11.32
C SER A 122 -6.34 -9.16 11.51
N ASP A 123 -5.60 -9.23 10.40
CA ASP A 123 -4.18 -9.60 10.41
C ASP A 123 -3.34 -8.66 11.29
N GLY A 124 -3.68 -7.37 11.32
CA GLY A 124 -3.00 -6.38 12.17
C GLY A 124 -3.19 -6.66 13.68
N TYR A 125 -4.40 -7.07 14.09
CA TYR A 125 -4.64 -7.51 15.47
C TYR A 125 -3.81 -8.76 15.81
N GLN A 126 -3.81 -9.76 14.92
CA GLN A 126 -3.08 -11.00 15.13
C GLN A 126 -1.56 -10.77 15.15
N LEU A 127 -1.04 -9.89 14.30
CA LEU A 127 0.36 -9.47 14.30
C LEU A 127 0.76 -8.84 15.63
N LEU A 128 0.01 -7.85 16.09
CA LEU A 128 0.28 -7.16 17.35
C LEU A 128 0.16 -8.09 18.56
N ARG A 129 -0.84 -8.99 18.53
CA ARG A 129 -1.03 -10.03 19.55
C ARG A 129 0.18 -10.97 19.62
N ARG A 130 0.70 -11.43 18.48
CA ARG A 130 1.89 -12.28 18.42
C ARG A 130 3.13 -11.55 18.93
N TRP A 131 3.32 -10.29 18.54
CA TRP A 131 4.43 -9.46 19.06
C TRP A 131 4.37 -9.33 20.59
N ILE A 132 3.19 -9.08 21.16
CA ILE A 132 3.00 -9.04 22.61
C ILE A 132 3.29 -10.41 23.24
N GLN A 133 2.81 -11.49 22.63
CA GLN A 133 3.03 -12.86 23.10
C GLN A 133 4.51 -13.26 23.10
N GLN A 134 5.30 -12.73 22.17
CA GLN A 134 6.75 -12.92 22.06
C GLN A 134 7.54 -12.09 23.08
N GLY A 135 6.87 -11.36 23.98
CA GLY A 135 7.54 -10.52 24.99
C GLY A 135 7.96 -9.16 24.46
N THR A 136 7.28 -8.66 23.43
CA THR A 136 7.46 -7.32 22.84
C THR A 136 8.91 -7.04 22.43
N PRO A 137 9.54 -7.87 21.59
CA PRO A 137 10.90 -7.58 21.11
C PRO A 137 10.91 -6.26 20.33
N PHE A 138 11.89 -5.38 20.61
CA PHE A 138 12.05 -4.13 19.88
C PHE A 138 12.69 -4.39 18.50
N HIS A 139 13.93 -4.87 18.54
CA HIS A 139 14.63 -5.43 17.41
C HIS A 139 14.98 -6.87 17.77
N GLY A 140 14.96 -7.79 16.81
CA GLY A 140 16.09 -8.72 16.81
C GLY A 140 17.31 -7.87 16.46
N GLU A 141 18.43 -7.93 17.16
CA GLU A 141 19.70 -7.22 16.82
C GLU A 141 20.25 -7.56 15.39
N SER A 142 19.43 -8.19 14.56
CA SER A 142 19.63 -8.70 13.20
C SER A 142 18.52 -8.28 12.22
N ASP A 143 17.54 -7.45 12.64
CA ASP A 143 16.52 -6.96 11.71
C ASP A 143 17.18 -5.97 10.74
N PRO A 144 17.13 -6.23 9.42
CA PRO A 144 17.78 -5.37 8.46
C PRO A 144 16.97 -4.09 8.26
N ASP A 145 17.67 -2.99 7.98
CA ASP A 145 17.07 -1.69 7.72
C ASP A 145 16.38 -1.68 6.35
N LEU A 146 15.25 -1.00 6.25
CA LEU A 146 14.59 -0.79 4.96
C LEU A 146 15.45 0.10 4.06
N VAL A 147 15.68 -0.35 2.83
CA VAL A 147 16.43 0.41 1.82
C VAL A 147 15.50 1.02 0.77
N SER A 148 14.50 0.27 0.30
CA SER A 148 13.54 0.77 -0.67
C SER A 148 12.28 -0.11 -0.72
N ILE A 149 11.22 0.44 -1.31
CA ILE A 149 10.05 -0.34 -1.70
C ILE A 149 9.76 -0.16 -3.20
N GLU A 150 9.21 -1.20 -3.80
CA GLU A 150 8.72 -1.18 -5.17
C GLU A 150 7.30 -1.74 -5.24
N VAL A 151 6.50 -1.23 -6.17
CA VAL A 151 5.16 -1.76 -6.47
C VAL A 151 5.17 -2.38 -7.86
N GLN A 152 4.57 -3.57 -7.96
CA GLN A 152 4.49 -4.34 -9.19
C GLN A 152 3.02 -4.61 -9.54
N PRO A 153 2.57 -4.29 -10.75
CA PRO A 153 3.28 -3.46 -11.74
C PRO A 153 3.42 -1.99 -11.27
N PRO A 154 4.38 -1.21 -11.78
CA PRO A 154 4.52 0.22 -11.43
C PRO A 154 3.52 1.12 -12.18
N ARG A 155 2.96 0.61 -13.28
CA ARG A 155 1.96 1.31 -14.10
C ARG A 155 1.02 0.33 -14.78
N GLY A 156 -0.19 0.76 -15.09
CA GLY A 156 -1.13 -0.07 -15.83
C GLY A 156 -2.35 0.69 -16.31
N THR A 157 -2.91 0.22 -17.42
CA THR A 157 -4.19 0.69 -17.94
C THR A 157 -5.30 -0.25 -17.47
N LEU A 158 -6.36 0.32 -16.91
CA LEU A 158 -7.54 -0.40 -16.43
C LEU A 158 -8.75 0.05 -17.25
N ASN A 159 -9.59 -0.91 -17.63
CA ASN A 159 -10.90 -0.59 -18.15
C ASN A 159 -11.83 -0.17 -17.00
N LYS A 160 -12.92 0.52 -17.32
CA LYS A 160 -14.01 0.78 -16.37
C LYS A 160 -14.45 -0.52 -15.68
N ASP A 161 -14.71 -0.42 -14.37
CA ASP A 161 -15.16 -1.50 -13.48
C ASP A 161 -14.20 -2.70 -13.39
N SER A 162 -12.95 -2.54 -13.86
CA SER A 162 -11.93 -3.58 -13.78
C SER A 162 -11.05 -3.42 -12.55
N GLN A 163 -10.42 -4.52 -12.14
CA GLN A 163 -9.55 -4.58 -10.97
C GLN A 163 -8.12 -4.96 -11.33
N ARG A 164 -7.19 -4.50 -10.49
CA ARG A 164 -5.76 -4.84 -10.56
C ARG A 164 -5.22 -5.08 -9.17
N GLU A 165 -4.64 -6.24 -8.96
CA GLU A 165 -3.84 -6.52 -7.76
C GLU A 165 -2.46 -5.87 -7.91
N LEU A 166 -2.02 -5.20 -6.85
CA LEU A 166 -0.67 -4.69 -6.70
C LEU A 166 0.09 -5.58 -5.71
N LYS A 167 1.35 -5.85 -6.04
CA LYS A 167 2.30 -6.47 -5.12
C LYS A 167 3.32 -5.45 -4.70
N THR A 168 3.56 -5.31 -3.41
CA THR A 168 4.58 -4.39 -2.89
C THR A 168 5.73 -5.17 -2.25
N ILE A 169 6.93 -4.92 -2.74
CA ILE A 169 8.16 -5.60 -2.29
C ILE A 169 9.05 -4.58 -1.59
N ALA A 170 9.52 -4.92 -0.39
CA ALA A 170 10.57 -4.20 0.32
C ALA A 170 11.92 -4.84 0.03
N ARG A 171 12.97 -4.03 -0.07
CA ARG A 171 14.38 -4.43 -0.08
C ARG A 171 15.05 -3.91 1.18
N TYR A 172 15.85 -4.74 1.83
CA TYR A 172 16.54 -4.39 3.08
C TYR A 172 18.06 -4.35 2.93
N SER A 173 18.74 -3.86 3.97
CA SER A 173 20.20 -3.64 3.99
C SER A 173 21.04 -4.92 3.98
N ASP A 174 20.43 -6.07 4.21
CA ASP A 174 21.04 -7.41 4.08
C ASP A 174 20.78 -8.06 2.71
N ASP A 175 20.36 -7.28 1.71
CA ASP A 175 19.93 -7.69 0.38
C ASP A 175 18.67 -8.59 0.35
N SER A 176 18.06 -8.87 1.50
CA SER A 176 16.82 -9.62 1.54
C SER A 176 15.67 -8.81 0.94
N THR A 177 14.66 -9.52 0.46
CA THR A 177 13.42 -8.91 -0.03
C THR A 177 12.22 -9.54 0.67
N ARG A 178 11.15 -8.76 0.80
CA ARG A 178 9.93 -9.20 1.46
C ARG A 178 8.70 -8.67 0.74
N ASP A 179 7.71 -9.54 0.57
CA ASP A 179 6.36 -9.11 0.24
C ASP A 179 5.73 -8.41 1.45
N ILE A 180 5.48 -7.12 1.29
CA ILE A 180 4.89 -6.24 2.30
C ILE A 180 3.47 -5.80 1.91
N THR A 181 2.84 -6.44 0.93
CA THR A 181 1.51 -6.05 0.42
C THR A 181 0.48 -5.95 1.55
N ALA A 182 0.48 -6.91 2.47
CA ALA A 182 -0.43 -6.89 3.63
C ALA A 182 -0.08 -5.82 4.69
N LEU A 183 1.12 -5.24 4.69
CA LEU A 183 1.58 -4.27 5.69
C LEU A 183 1.64 -2.83 5.17
N ALA A 184 1.77 -2.64 3.86
CA ALA A 184 1.81 -1.31 3.26
C ALA A 184 0.46 -0.59 3.37
N LEU A 185 0.54 0.73 3.46
CA LEU A 185 -0.61 1.63 3.37
C LEU A 185 -0.78 2.05 1.90
N TYR A 186 -1.99 1.89 1.36
CA TYR A 186 -2.35 2.27 -0.01
C TYR A 186 -3.35 3.42 0.02
N GLU A 187 -3.09 4.48 -0.75
CA GLU A 187 -3.93 5.67 -0.82
C GLU A 187 -4.09 6.08 -2.28
N SER A 188 -5.33 6.14 -2.77
CA SER A 188 -5.61 6.72 -4.09
C SER A 188 -5.63 8.24 -3.98
N ASN A 189 -5.01 8.93 -4.94
CA ASN A 189 -5.07 10.38 -5.02
C ASN A 189 -6.45 10.90 -5.45
N ASP A 190 -7.25 10.06 -6.11
CA ASP A 190 -8.62 10.34 -6.53
C ASP A 190 -9.48 9.09 -6.39
N ILE A 191 -10.22 9.02 -5.28
CA ILE A 191 -11.13 7.90 -4.98
C ILE A 191 -12.35 7.84 -5.91
N GLY A 192 -12.65 8.91 -6.66
CA GLY A 192 -13.71 8.93 -7.66
C GLY A 192 -13.28 8.32 -8.99
N MET A 193 -11.98 8.32 -9.30
CA MET A 193 -11.41 7.59 -10.45
C MET A 193 -11.11 6.13 -10.10
N ALA A 194 -10.43 5.89 -8.97
CA ALA A 194 -10.06 4.55 -8.56
C ALA A 194 -9.95 4.41 -7.04
N THR A 195 -10.48 3.31 -6.51
CA THR A 195 -10.33 2.94 -5.09
C THR A 195 -9.25 1.88 -4.94
N VAL A 196 -8.65 1.78 -3.75
CA VAL A 196 -7.68 0.73 -3.42
C VAL A 196 -7.99 0.13 -2.04
N THR A 197 -7.92 -1.19 -1.92
CA THR A 197 -8.08 -1.86 -0.62
C THR A 197 -6.78 -1.89 0.18
N GLY A 198 -6.84 -2.28 1.45
CA GLY A 198 -5.63 -2.46 2.26
C GLY A 198 -4.70 -3.54 1.71
N GLU A 199 -5.19 -4.45 0.89
CA GLU A 199 -4.46 -5.58 0.32
C GLU A 199 -3.91 -5.27 -1.10
N GLY A 200 -3.94 -3.99 -1.51
CA GLY A 200 -3.40 -3.57 -2.79
C GLY A 200 -4.31 -3.88 -3.99
N LEU A 201 -5.60 -4.16 -3.78
CA LEU A 201 -6.55 -4.35 -4.87
C LEU A 201 -7.09 -3.00 -5.35
N VAL A 202 -6.64 -2.54 -6.52
CA VAL A 202 -7.13 -1.34 -7.19
C VAL A 202 -8.39 -1.67 -7.97
N THR A 203 -9.42 -0.86 -7.85
CA THR A 203 -10.66 -0.93 -8.64
C THR A 203 -10.84 0.38 -9.39
N ALA A 204 -10.85 0.32 -10.72
CA ALA A 204 -11.16 1.45 -11.58
C ALA A 204 -12.67 1.69 -11.63
N LEU A 205 -13.09 2.94 -11.49
CA LEU A 205 -14.47 3.38 -11.57
C LEU A 205 -14.78 3.89 -12.99
N ASP A 206 -15.68 4.86 -13.12
CA ASP A 206 -16.23 5.31 -14.39
C ASP A 206 -15.69 6.64 -14.91
N VAL A 207 -14.79 7.29 -14.16
CA VAL A 207 -14.15 8.55 -14.56
C VAL A 207 -12.86 8.26 -15.34
N PRO A 208 -12.78 8.61 -16.65
CA PRO A 208 -11.55 8.45 -17.44
C PRO A 208 -10.45 9.42 -17.00
N GLY A 209 -9.20 9.02 -17.17
CA GLY A 209 -8.04 9.85 -16.84
C GLY A 209 -6.85 9.07 -16.33
N LYS A 210 -5.89 9.77 -15.72
CA LYS A 210 -4.77 9.17 -15.00
C LYS A 210 -4.95 9.37 -13.51
N PHE A 211 -4.64 8.32 -12.76
CA PHE A 211 -4.67 8.33 -11.30
C PHE A 211 -3.37 7.72 -10.76
N ALA A 212 -3.12 7.97 -9.48
CA ALA A 212 -1.97 7.44 -8.77
C ALA A 212 -2.42 6.80 -7.47
N VAL A 213 -1.93 5.61 -7.20
CA VAL A 213 -2.01 5.00 -5.87
C VAL A 213 -0.65 5.17 -5.21
N MET A 214 -0.62 5.92 -4.12
CA MET A 214 0.55 6.06 -3.26
C MET A 214 0.62 4.87 -2.32
N ILE A 215 1.78 4.24 -2.23
CA ILE A 215 2.06 3.13 -1.34
C ILE A 215 3.11 3.60 -0.35
N ARG A 216 2.85 3.45 0.95
CA ARG A 216 3.76 3.84 2.02
C ARG A 216 4.09 2.65 2.90
N TYR A 217 5.36 2.55 3.27
CA TYR A 217 5.84 1.57 4.24
C TYR A 217 7.09 2.14 4.93
N GLN A 218 6.97 2.42 6.23
CA GLN A 218 7.94 3.21 7.00
C GLN A 218 8.23 4.55 6.30
N ALA A 219 9.50 4.93 6.15
CA ALA A 219 9.94 6.17 5.51
C ALA A 219 9.90 6.13 3.97
N GLU A 220 9.65 4.97 3.37
CA GLU A 220 9.68 4.78 1.92
C GLU A 220 8.29 4.88 1.30
N ALA A 221 8.28 5.33 0.05
CA ALA A 221 7.08 5.41 -0.77
C ALA A 221 7.32 4.89 -2.19
N ALA A 222 6.32 4.20 -2.73
CA ALA A 222 6.23 3.86 -4.15
C ALA A 222 4.90 4.37 -4.72
N VAL A 223 4.81 4.46 -6.04
CA VAL A 223 3.61 4.92 -6.72
C VAL A 223 3.25 3.94 -7.83
N PHE A 224 2.01 3.49 -7.83
CA PHE A 224 1.39 2.86 -8.99
C PHE A 224 0.68 3.93 -9.81
N THR A 225 1.05 4.08 -11.08
CA THR A 225 0.39 5.01 -12.00
C THR A 225 -0.62 4.27 -12.86
N GLY A 226 -1.89 4.56 -12.64
CA GLY A 226 -3.00 3.98 -13.39
C GLY A 226 -3.55 4.91 -14.48
N SER A 227 -4.11 4.33 -15.54
CA SER A 227 -4.91 5.06 -16.52
C SER A 227 -6.23 4.35 -16.79
N ILE A 228 -7.31 5.12 -16.95
CA ILE A 228 -8.64 4.67 -17.38
C ILE A 228 -8.93 5.36 -18.70
N PRO A 229 -8.88 4.65 -19.85
CA PRO A 229 -9.11 5.27 -21.14
C PRO A 229 -10.57 5.72 -21.29
N LEU A 230 -10.77 6.85 -21.96
CA LEU A 230 -12.07 7.27 -22.48
C LEU A 230 -12.55 6.32 -23.59
N GLY A 231 -11.60 5.78 -24.37
CA GLY A 231 -11.87 4.83 -25.44
C GLY A 231 -12.41 5.45 -26.73
N ALA A 232 -12.25 6.77 -26.91
CA ALA A 232 -12.58 7.41 -28.18
C ALA A 232 -11.50 7.13 -29.25
N PRO A 233 -11.86 7.12 -30.54
CA PRO A 233 -10.90 6.91 -31.64
C PRO A 233 -9.81 8.00 -31.67
N VAL A 234 -8.59 7.60 -32.03
CA VAL A 234 -7.37 8.46 -32.01
C VAL A 234 -6.52 8.29 -33.27
N GLU A 235 -7.13 7.97 -34.41
CA GLU A 235 -6.43 7.74 -35.68
C GLU A 235 -5.83 9.03 -36.27
N ASP A 236 -6.53 10.16 -36.11
CA ASP A 236 -6.19 11.43 -36.75
C ASP A 236 -5.34 12.34 -35.83
N MET A 237 -4.09 11.95 -35.60
CA MET A 237 -3.14 12.78 -34.84
C MET A 237 -2.45 13.80 -35.76
N PRO A 238 -2.29 15.07 -35.32
CA PRO A 238 -1.52 16.05 -36.07
C PRO A 238 -0.04 15.67 -36.13
N ALA A 239 0.70 16.28 -37.06
CA ALA A 239 2.15 16.15 -37.12
C ALA A 239 2.78 16.74 -35.86
N SER A 240 3.75 16.01 -35.31
CA SER A 240 4.55 16.45 -34.16
C SER A 240 5.52 17.55 -34.60
N ASN A 241 5.57 18.66 -33.86
CA ASN A 241 6.52 19.75 -34.12
C ASN A 241 7.79 19.60 -33.28
N ASN A 242 7.71 18.95 -32.11
CA ASN A 242 8.83 18.75 -31.22
C ASN A 242 8.62 17.52 -30.30
N PHE A 243 9.62 17.18 -29.50
CA PHE A 243 9.58 15.99 -28.63
C PHE A 243 8.46 16.02 -27.57
N ILE A 244 7.94 17.21 -27.21
CA ILE A 244 6.83 17.35 -26.25
C ILE A 244 5.53 16.88 -26.90
N ASP A 245 5.30 17.23 -28.18
CA ASP A 245 4.14 16.77 -28.94
C ASP A 245 4.09 15.24 -28.98
N ASP A 246 5.23 14.57 -29.18
CA ASP A 246 5.31 13.09 -29.16
C ASP A 246 4.85 12.50 -27.81
N LEU A 247 5.24 13.13 -26.70
CA LEU A 247 4.85 12.71 -25.35
C LEU A 247 3.35 12.96 -25.11
N VAL A 248 2.84 14.13 -25.51
CA VAL A 248 1.41 14.48 -25.42
C VAL A 248 0.57 13.52 -26.24
N PHE A 249 0.96 13.25 -27.49
CA PHE A 249 0.24 12.37 -28.40
C PHE A 249 0.25 10.92 -27.92
N SER A 250 1.37 10.45 -27.35
CA SER A 250 1.44 9.13 -26.73
C SER A 250 0.45 9.01 -25.57
N ASN A 251 0.36 10.06 -24.74
CA ASN A 251 -0.58 10.11 -23.62
C ASN A 251 -2.06 10.15 -24.07
N LEU A 252 -2.37 10.96 -25.09
CA LEU A 252 -3.70 11.03 -25.69
C LEU A 252 -4.14 9.69 -26.26
N LYS A 253 -3.23 8.98 -26.96
CA LYS A 253 -3.49 7.63 -27.47
C LYS A 253 -3.73 6.62 -26.35
N GLU A 254 -2.91 6.65 -25.30
CA GLU A 254 -3.09 5.77 -24.12
C GLU A 254 -4.47 5.97 -23.49
N LEU A 255 -4.94 7.21 -23.40
CA LEU A 255 -6.24 7.55 -22.83
C LEU A 255 -7.40 7.44 -23.82
N GLY A 256 -7.15 7.19 -25.12
CA GLY A 256 -8.18 7.23 -26.16
C GLY A 256 -8.89 8.58 -26.19
N ILE A 257 -8.12 9.68 -26.19
CA ILE A 257 -8.63 11.06 -26.26
C ILE A 257 -8.19 11.67 -27.60
N PRO A 258 -9.10 12.04 -28.51
CA PRO A 258 -8.74 12.69 -29.75
C PRO A 258 -8.17 14.09 -29.49
N PRO A 259 -7.18 14.53 -30.27
CA PRO A 259 -6.63 15.88 -30.15
C PRO A 259 -7.68 16.92 -30.55
N SER A 260 -7.62 18.09 -29.93
CA SER A 260 -8.42 19.23 -30.38
C SER A 260 -7.90 19.74 -31.73
N PRO A 261 -8.76 20.31 -32.58
CA PRO A 261 -8.32 20.96 -33.81
C PRO A 261 -7.38 22.12 -33.49
N VAL A 262 -6.53 22.47 -34.46
CA VAL A 262 -5.66 23.65 -34.37
C VAL A 262 -6.54 24.89 -34.18
N ALA A 263 -6.23 25.67 -33.13
CA ALA A 263 -6.96 26.90 -32.84
C ALA A 263 -6.79 27.92 -33.98
N ASP A 264 -7.85 28.68 -34.27
CA ASP A 264 -7.76 29.86 -35.13
C ASP A 264 -6.84 30.94 -34.52
N ASP A 265 -6.42 31.90 -35.33
CA ASP A 265 -5.45 32.92 -34.93
C ASP A 265 -5.95 33.83 -33.80
N ALA A 266 -7.23 34.21 -33.80
CA ALA A 266 -7.79 35.06 -32.75
C ALA A 266 -7.85 34.30 -31.41
N THR A 267 -8.24 33.03 -31.44
CA THR A 267 -8.24 32.14 -30.28
C THR A 267 -6.81 31.89 -29.76
N PHE A 268 -5.86 31.66 -30.67
CA PHE A 268 -4.45 31.47 -30.33
C PHE A 268 -3.86 32.70 -29.65
N LEU A 269 -3.98 33.89 -30.27
CA LEU A 269 -3.49 35.16 -29.71
C LEU A 269 -4.03 35.39 -28.30
N ARG A 270 -5.35 35.23 -28.12
CA ARG A 270 -5.97 35.42 -26.79
C ARG A 270 -5.40 34.46 -25.75
N ARG A 271 -5.23 33.18 -26.07
CA ARG A 271 -4.72 32.17 -25.13
C ARG A 271 -3.26 32.42 -24.78
N VAL A 272 -2.41 32.61 -25.80
CA VAL A 272 -0.96 32.77 -25.59
C VAL A 272 -0.64 34.07 -24.83
N THR A 273 -1.34 35.18 -25.09
CA THR A 273 -1.15 36.42 -24.31
C THR A 273 -1.64 36.27 -22.86
N LEU A 274 -2.75 35.56 -22.63
CA LEU A 274 -3.21 35.30 -21.26
C LEU A 274 -2.23 34.40 -20.50
N ASP A 275 -1.75 33.34 -21.12
CA ASP A 275 -0.88 32.35 -20.47
C ASP A 275 0.52 32.93 -20.20
N ILE A 276 1.09 33.70 -21.14
CA ILE A 276 2.46 34.24 -21.00
C ILE A 276 2.46 35.60 -20.28
N ALA A 277 1.57 36.52 -20.66
CA ALA A 277 1.59 37.91 -20.16
C ALA A 277 0.55 38.20 -19.07
N GLY A 278 -0.35 37.26 -18.75
CA GLY A 278 -1.35 37.43 -17.69
C GLY A 278 -2.43 38.48 -18.01
N ARG A 279 -2.56 38.90 -19.27
CA ARG A 279 -3.52 39.92 -19.72
C ARG A 279 -4.13 39.56 -21.07
N LEU A 280 -5.19 40.28 -21.45
CA LEU A 280 -5.71 40.23 -22.81
C LEU A 280 -4.76 40.96 -23.78
N PRO A 281 -4.75 40.57 -25.08
CA PRO A 281 -4.06 41.34 -26.11
C PRO A 281 -4.70 42.72 -26.23
N THR A 282 -3.88 43.74 -26.47
CA THR A 282 -4.36 45.08 -26.77
C THR A 282 -4.98 45.13 -28.17
N SER A 283 -5.74 46.18 -28.47
CA SER A 283 -6.32 46.38 -29.80
C SER A 283 -5.26 46.50 -30.89
N GLU A 284 -4.10 47.07 -30.57
CA GLU A 284 -2.98 47.23 -31.49
C GLU A 284 -2.31 45.89 -31.80
N GLU A 285 -1.91 45.14 -30.77
CA GLU A 285 -1.34 43.79 -30.91
C GLU A 285 -2.28 42.84 -31.68
N THR A 286 -3.58 42.95 -31.43
CA THR A 286 -4.60 42.16 -32.12
C THR A 286 -4.66 42.50 -33.61
N SER A 287 -4.66 43.78 -33.94
CA SER A 287 -4.73 44.23 -35.33
C SER A 287 -3.47 43.84 -36.09
N GLU A 288 -2.31 44.02 -35.47
CA GLU A 288 -1.01 43.64 -36.03
C GLU A 288 -0.97 42.13 -36.34
N PHE A 289 -1.21 41.29 -35.34
CA PHE A 289 -1.10 39.82 -35.49
C PHE A 289 -2.14 39.22 -36.47
N LEU A 290 -3.38 39.73 -36.48
CA LEU A 290 -4.41 39.23 -37.38
C LEU A 290 -4.20 39.69 -38.83
N SER A 291 -3.48 40.79 -39.04
CA SER A 291 -3.12 41.27 -40.39
C SER A 291 -1.88 40.59 -40.97
N ASP A 292 -1.09 39.91 -40.14
CA ASP A 292 0.11 39.19 -40.56
C ASP A 292 -0.24 37.85 -41.22
N GLU A 293 0.24 37.61 -42.43
CA GLU A 293 0.10 36.36 -43.18
C GLU A 293 1.41 35.54 -43.21
N GLY A 294 2.42 35.96 -42.43
CA GLY A 294 3.70 35.27 -42.29
C GLY A 294 3.53 33.84 -41.78
N PHE A 295 4.26 32.91 -42.39
CA PHE A 295 4.22 31.48 -42.02
C PHE A 295 4.65 31.24 -40.57
N ASP A 296 5.52 32.08 -40.02
CA ASP A 296 6.13 31.92 -38.69
C ASP A 296 5.57 32.88 -37.61
N LYS A 297 4.52 33.64 -37.95
CA LYS A 297 3.98 34.72 -37.09
C LYS A 297 3.63 34.29 -35.66
N ARG A 298 3.27 33.02 -35.47
CA ARG A 298 2.94 32.46 -34.14
C ARG A 298 4.17 32.32 -33.26
N ASN A 299 5.31 31.89 -33.80
CA ASN A 299 6.56 31.79 -33.07
C ASN A 299 7.12 33.17 -32.78
N GLU A 300 7.09 34.09 -33.75
CA GLU A 300 7.53 35.47 -33.55
C GLU A 300 6.71 36.20 -32.47
N LEU A 301 5.40 35.94 -32.40
CA LEU A 301 4.56 36.46 -31.31
C LEU A 301 4.96 35.87 -29.96
N ILE A 302 5.20 34.55 -29.89
CA ILE A 302 5.64 33.88 -28.65
C ILE A 302 6.96 34.49 -28.16
N ASP A 303 7.94 34.67 -29.04
CA ASP A 303 9.24 35.25 -28.69
C ASP A 303 9.09 36.68 -28.15
N ARG A 304 8.22 37.48 -28.78
CA ARG A 304 7.91 38.85 -28.33
C ARG A 304 7.22 38.90 -26.97
N LEU A 305 6.39 37.91 -26.65
CA LEU A 305 5.72 37.82 -25.35
C LEU A 305 6.66 37.32 -24.24
N LEU A 306 7.69 36.56 -24.59
CA LEU A 306 8.67 36.01 -23.63
C LEU A 306 9.87 36.93 -23.36
N SER A 307 10.13 37.91 -24.24
CA SER A 307 11.21 38.91 -24.10
C SER A 307 10.89 39.99 -23.07
#